data_AF-A0A822FC05-F1
#
_entry.id   AF-A0A822FC05-F1
#
_cell.length_a   1.000
_cell.length_b   1.000
_cell.length_c   1.000
_cell.angle_alpha   90.00
_cell.angle_beta   90.00
_cell.angle_gamma   90.00
#
_symmetry.space_group_name_H-M   'P 1'
#
loop_
_entity.id
_entity.type
_entity.pdbx_description
1 polymer ?
#
loop_
_entity_poly.entity_id
_entity_poly.type
_entity_poly.pdbx_seq_one_letter_code
_entity_poly.pdbx_strand_id
1 'polypeptide(L)'
;MHVTSLNLLNTIQQLNNDDNVDGIILQLPLPLHIIDKTEEFINCIRSDKDVDAHSILNYNLYRQKSISLITIPVVAAVREILLEINEPLQGKDVVVIGRSKYVGTPLALMLSQTVADSKNSLVSDATVTICHRDTHINNLTWYCKHADIIVSAVGRPKLVTHRMIKEGAIVIDVGISKSRTYSYLTKN
;
A
#
# COMPACT_ATOMS: atom_id res chain seq x y z
N MET A 1 24.62 17.65 -11.46
CA MET A 1 25.40 16.50 -10.95
C MET A 1 24.41 15.40 -10.61
N HIS A 2 24.57 14.18 -11.12
CA HIS A 2 23.66 13.08 -10.81
C HIS A 2 23.94 12.55 -9.41
N VAL A 3 22.89 12.28 -8.62
CA VAL A 3 23.02 11.66 -7.30
C VAL A 3 23.72 10.31 -7.42
N THR A 4 24.75 10.06 -6.60
CA THR A 4 25.42 8.75 -6.54
C THR A 4 24.89 7.92 -5.38
N SER A 5 25.11 6.60 -5.39
CA SER A 5 24.76 5.75 -4.25
C SER A 5 25.42 6.23 -2.95
N LEU A 6 26.69 6.64 -3.04
CA LEU A 6 27.44 7.12 -1.88
C LEU A 6 26.87 8.44 -1.35
N ASN A 7 26.50 9.37 -2.24
CA ASN A 7 25.87 10.62 -1.80
C ASN A 7 24.55 10.34 -1.07
N LEU A 8 23.69 9.48 -1.63
CA LEU A 8 22.41 9.14 -1.03
C LEU A 8 22.58 8.45 0.33
N LEU A 9 23.50 7.48 0.44
CA LEU A 9 23.78 6.78 1.69
C LEU A 9 24.28 7.75 2.76
N ASN A 10 25.19 8.66 2.41
CA ASN A 10 25.70 9.67 3.34
C ASN A 10 24.59 10.62 3.81
N THR A 11 23.68 11.03 2.93
CA THR A 11 22.51 11.83 3.32
C THR A 11 21.60 11.08 4.29
N ILE A 12 21.30 9.81 4.04
CA ILE A 12 20.50 8.99 4.97
C ILE A 12 21.19 8.91 6.33
N GLN A 13 22.50 8.68 6.37
CA GLN A 13 23.26 8.63 7.64
C GLN A 13 23.28 9.97 8.37
N GLN A 14 23.39 11.10 7.65
CA GLN A 14 23.29 12.43 8.26
C GLN A 14 21.91 12.64 8.89
N LEU A 15 20.83 12.37 8.17
CA LEU A 15 19.46 12.53 8.66
C LEU A 15 19.13 11.58 9.83
N ASN A 16 19.66 10.35 9.81
CA ASN A 16 19.52 9.42 10.93
C ASN A 16 20.11 9.97 12.24
N ASN A 17 21.21 10.71 12.15
CA ASN A 17 21.95 11.24 13.30
C ASN A 17 21.56 12.68 13.68
N ASP A 18 20.67 13.33 12.93
CA ASP A 18 20.17 14.67 13.24
C ASP A 18 18.96 14.59 14.18
N ASP A 19 19.11 15.04 15.41
CA ASP A 19 18.03 15.04 16.41
C ASP A 19 16.88 15.99 16.06
N ASN A 20 17.04 16.89 15.07
CA ASN A 20 15.96 17.74 14.56
C ASN A 20 15.12 17.08 13.45
N VAL A 21 15.46 15.85 13.05
CA VAL A 21 14.75 15.11 12.00
C VAL A 21 13.98 13.95 12.63
N ASP A 22 12.66 14.06 12.67
CA ASP A 22 11.79 13.01 13.24
C ASP A 22 11.48 11.88 12.26
N GLY A 23 11.54 12.15 10.95
CA GLY A 23 11.09 11.22 9.92
C GLY A 23 11.81 11.39 8.59
N ILE A 24 11.99 10.27 7.90
CA ILE A 24 12.67 10.18 6.61
C ILE A 24 11.79 9.41 5.64
N ILE A 25 11.52 10.02 4.48
CA ILE A 25 10.85 9.40 3.34
C ILE A 25 11.87 9.26 2.22
N LEU A 26 12.07 8.04 1.72
CA LEU A 26 12.85 7.79 0.51
C LEU A 26 11.89 7.68 -0.68
N GLN A 27 11.76 8.77 -1.44
CA GLN A 27 10.83 8.80 -2.58
C GLN A 27 11.22 7.77 -3.65
N LEU A 28 10.26 6.90 -4.00
CA LEU A 28 10.39 5.88 -5.04
C LEU A 28 9.63 6.26 -6.34
N PRO A 29 10.04 5.72 -7.51
CA PRO A 29 11.22 4.89 -7.73
C PRO A 29 12.51 5.71 -7.76
N LEU A 30 13.62 5.10 -7.36
CA LEU A 30 14.94 5.71 -7.49
C LEU A 30 15.38 5.82 -8.96
N PRO A 31 16.34 6.72 -9.28
CA PRO A 31 16.96 6.79 -10.60
C PRO A 31 17.52 5.43 -11.07
N LEU A 32 17.41 5.16 -12.38
CA LEU A 32 17.73 3.86 -12.97
C LEU A 32 19.14 3.36 -12.66
N HIS A 33 20.12 4.25 -12.49
CA HIS A 33 21.51 3.87 -12.22
C HIS A 33 21.79 3.47 -10.77
N ILE A 34 20.81 3.61 -9.85
CA ILE A 34 20.91 3.18 -8.44
C ILE A 34 19.68 2.41 -7.95
N ILE A 35 18.74 2.08 -8.85
CA ILE A 35 17.46 1.47 -8.50
C ILE A 35 17.60 0.06 -7.92
N ASP A 36 18.65 -0.66 -8.31
CA ASP A 36 19.03 -1.98 -7.80
C ASP A 36 19.34 -1.97 -6.29
N LYS A 37 19.76 -0.81 -5.76
CA LYS A 37 20.06 -0.60 -4.33
C LYS A 37 18.90 -0.05 -3.51
N THR A 38 17.70 0.02 -4.07
CA THR A 38 16.52 0.59 -3.37
C THR A 38 16.32 -0.01 -1.98
N GLU A 39 16.38 -1.34 -1.88
CA GLU A 39 16.19 -2.04 -0.60
C GLU A 39 17.34 -1.76 0.38
N GLU A 40 18.57 -1.60 -0.09
CA GLU A 40 19.72 -1.22 0.75
C GLU A 40 19.47 0.14 1.40
N PHE A 41 19.10 1.15 0.61
CA PHE A 41 18.85 2.50 1.13
C PHE A 41 17.67 2.55 2.11
N ILE A 42 16.56 1.86 1.79
CA ILE A 42 15.40 1.79 2.68
C ILE A 42 15.80 1.20 4.04
N ASN A 43 16.58 0.11 4.04
CA ASN A 43 16.99 -0.54 5.28
C ASN A 43 18.09 0.22 6.04
N CYS A 44 18.71 1.24 5.45
CA CYS A 44 19.62 2.15 6.15
C CYS A 44 18.88 3.23 6.95
N ILE A 45 17.58 3.45 6.73
CA ILE A 45 16.79 4.43 7.50
C ILE A 45 16.56 3.86 8.91
N ARG A 46 16.83 4.67 9.95
CA ARG A 46 16.60 4.26 11.35
C ARG A 46 15.10 3.97 11.54
N SER A 47 14.75 2.86 12.19
CA SER A 47 13.37 2.36 12.22
C SER A 47 12.37 3.32 12.86
N ASP A 48 12.79 4.09 13.85
CA ASP A 48 11.99 5.13 14.50
C ASP A 48 11.81 6.38 13.63
N LYS A 49 12.61 6.55 12.57
CA LYS A 49 12.48 7.61 11.56
C LYS A 49 11.92 7.13 10.22
N ASP A 50 11.75 5.82 10.01
CA ASP A 50 11.18 5.25 8.77
C ASP A 50 9.65 5.40 8.78
N VAL A 51 9.17 6.61 8.48
CA VAL A 51 7.74 6.95 8.50
C VAL A 51 6.90 6.27 7.41
N ASP A 52 7.57 5.68 6.41
CA ASP A 52 6.92 4.86 5.38
C ASP A 52 6.75 3.39 5.81
N ALA A 53 7.40 2.96 6.90
CA ALA A 53 7.46 1.56 7.33
C ALA A 53 7.90 0.59 6.21
N HIS A 54 8.79 1.04 5.33
CA HIS A 54 9.25 0.24 4.19
C HIS A 54 10.46 -0.65 4.53
N SER A 55 11.18 -0.32 5.61
CA SER A 55 12.27 -1.15 6.12
C SER A 55 11.77 -2.53 6.52
N ILE A 56 12.63 -3.54 6.38
CA ILE A 56 12.32 -4.92 6.75
C ILE A 56 11.93 -4.99 8.23
N LEU A 57 12.58 -4.20 9.09
CA LEU A 57 12.29 -4.15 10.52
C LEU A 57 10.86 -3.66 10.78
N ASN A 58 10.49 -2.48 10.26
CA ASN A 58 9.14 -1.95 10.47
C ASN A 58 8.05 -2.80 9.80
N TYR A 59 8.33 -3.34 8.61
CA TYR A 59 7.42 -4.26 7.94
C TYR A 59 7.19 -5.54 8.76
N ASN A 60 8.23 -6.07 9.41
CA ASN A 60 8.09 -7.24 10.29
C ASN A 60 7.35 -6.92 11.59
N LEU A 61 7.59 -5.75 12.19
CA LEU A 61 6.84 -5.29 13.36
C LEU A 61 5.35 -5.18 13.04
N TYR A 62 5.02 -4.54 11.91
CA TYR A 62 3.66 -4.47 11.38
C TYR A 62 3.02 -5.86 11.23
N ARG A 63 3.76 -6.83 10.68
CA ARG A 63 3.24 -8.20 10.51
C ARG A 63 2.94 -8.92 11.81
N GLN A 64 3.73 -8.67 12.86
CA GLN A 64 3.62 -9.36 14.13
C GLN A 64 2.47 -8.85 15.01
N LYS A 65 1.72 -7.82 14.58
CA LYS A 65 0.75 -7.09 15.41
C LYS A 65 1.38 -6.46 16.65
N SER A 66 2.71 -6.41 16.71
CA SER A 66 3.43 -5.60 17.68
C SER A 66 3.05 -4.16 17.36
N ILE A 67 2.59 -3.41 18.35
CA ILE A 67 2.21 -2.00 18.21
C ILE A 67 3.45 -1.23 17.72
N SER A 68 3.65 -1.17 16.40
CA SER A 68 4.47 -0.14 15.80
C SER A 68 3.56 1.06 15.65
N LEU A 69 3.97 2.18 16.25
CA LEU A 69 3.31 3.47 16.03
C LEU A 69 3.33 3.89 14.55
N ILE A 70 4.20 3.25 13.77
CA ILE A 70 4.41 3.50 12.35
C ILE A 70 3.73 2.39 11.54
N THR A 71 2.86 2.79 10.63
CA THR A 71 2.23 1.93 9.62
C THR A 71 2.47 2.54 8.25
N ILE A 72 2.39 1.71 7.22
CA ILE A 72 2.51 2.18 5.84
C ILE A 72 1.39 3.20 5.56
N PRO A 73 1.70 4.43 5.08
CA PRO A 73 0.72 5.50 4.98
C PRO A 73 -0.54 5.15 4.18
N VAL A 74 -0.39 4.44 3.06
CA VAL A 74 -1.53 4.03 2.21
C VAL A 74 -2.43 3.01 2.93
N VAL A 75 -1.84 2.12 3.73
CA VAL A 75 -2.60 1.16 4.54
C VAL A 75 -3.40 1.90 5.60
N ALA A 76 -2.76 2.85 6.29
CA ALA A 76 -3.42 3.76 7.22
C ALA A 76 -4.58 4.50 6.55
N ALA A 77 -4.39 5.06 5.36
CA ALA A 77 -5.43 5.80 4.65
C ALA A 77 -6.66 4.92 4.35
N VAL A 78 -6.45 3.70 3.83
CA VAL A 78 -7.56 2.75 3.58
C VAL A 78 -8.26 2.37 4.88
N ARG A 79 -7.51 2.17 5.96
CA ARG A 79 -8.06 1.90 7.29
C ARG A 79 -8.98 3.03 7.77
N GLU A 80 -8.51 4.27 7.71
CA GLU A 80 -9.31 5.44 8.14
C GLU A 80 -10.56 5.61 7.27
N ILE A 81 -10.47 5.37 5.95
CA ILE A 81 -11.63 5.38 5.05
C ILE A 81 -12.66 4.33 5.48
N LEU A 82 -12.23 3.10 5.77
CA LEU A 82 -13.12 2.03 6.21
C LEU A 82 -13.75 2.31 7.59
N LEU A 83 -12.98 2.89 8.51
CA LEU A 83 -13.49 3.34 9.81
C LEU A 83 -14.57 4.42 9.65
N GLU A 84 -14.39 5.36 8.72
CA GLU A 84 -15.37 6.41 8.43
C GLU A 84 -16.64 5.85 7.79
N ILE A 85 -16.53 4.84 6.92
CA ILE A 85 -17.68 4.11 6.38
C ILE A 85 -18.49 3.41 7.49
N ASN A 86 -17.81 3.06 8.59
CA ASN A 86 -18.41 2.51 9.81
C ASN A 86 -19.27 1.24 9.56
N GLU A 87 -18.82 0.42 8.61
CA GLU A 87 -19.41 -0.89 8.32
C GLU A 87 -18.48 -1.98 8.86
N PRO A 88 -18.93 -2.91 9.72
CA PRO A 88 -18.07 -3.96 10.26
C PRO A 88 -17.55 -4.93 9.18
N LEU A 89 -16.24 -5.18 9.17
CA LEU A 89 -15.58 -6.09 8.21
C LEU A 89 -15.59 -7.56 8.63
N GLN A 90 -15.91 -7.86 9.89
CA GLN A 90 -15.86 -9.22 10.42
C GLN A 90 -16.72 -10.17 9.58
N GLY A 91 -16.08 -11.23 9.04
CA GLY A 91 -16.73 -12.25 8.22
C GLY A 91 -17.10 -11.82 6.79
N LYS A 92 -16.83 -10.57 6.39
CA LYS A 92 -17.06 -10.10 5.02
C LYS A 92 -16.02 -10.64 4.05
N ASP A 93 -16.42 -10.82 2.80
CA ASP A 93 -15.54 -11.19 1.71
C ASP A 93 -14.86 -9.95 1.13
N VAL A 94 -13.53 -9.90 1.18
CA VAL A 94 -12.73 -8.77 0.71
C VAL A 94 -11.77 -9.23 -0.37
N VAL A 95 -11.75 -8.51 -1.50
CA VAL A 95 -10.81 -8.76 -2.59
C VAL A 95 -9.79 -7.63 -2.68
N VAL A 96 -8.53 -7.96 -2.47
CA VAL A 96 -7.41 -7.04 -2.68
C VAL A 96 -6.76 -7.36 -4.03
N ILE A 97 -6.82 -6.43 -4.97
CA ILE A 97 -6.23 -6.56 -6.30
C ILE A 97 -4.88 -5.87 -6.29
N GLY A 98 -3.80 -6.66 -6.32
CA GLY A 98 -2.43 -6.20 -6.15
C GLY A 98 -1.80 -6.79 -4.91
N ARG A 99 -0.52 -7.17 -5.01
CA ARG A 99 0.26 -7.79 -3.92
C ARG A 99 1.64 -7.15 -3.76
N SER A 100 1.73 -5.84 -4.02
CA SER A 100 2.98 -5.11 -3.85
C SER A 100 3.41 -5.14 -2.38
N LYS A 101 4.73 -5.09 -2.16
CA LYS A 101 5.34 -5.08 -0.83
C LYS A 101 4.81 -3.93 0.04
N TYR A 102 4.54 -2.79 -0.58
CA TYR A 102 4.22 -1.54 0.11
C TYR A 102 2.72 -1.21 0.15
N VAL A 103 1.84 -1.96 -0.52
CA VAL A 103 0.41 -1.63 -0.48
C VAL A 103 -0.44 -2.89 -0.38
N GLY A 104 -0.48 -3.69 -1.45
CA GLY A 104 -1.45 -4.78 -1.55
C GLY A 104 -1.31 -5.86 -0.49
N THR A 105 -0.08 -6.34 -0.25
CA THR A 105 0.18 -7.38 0.76
C THR A 105 -0.05 -6.85 2.19
N PRO A 106 0.47 -5.67 2.58
CA PRO A 106 0.12 -5.04 3.85
C PRO A 106 -1.39 -4.88 4.08
N LEU A 107 -2.14 -4.40 3.09
CA LEU A 107 -3.59 -4.20 3.18
C LEU A 107 -4.30 -5.52 3.44
N ALA A 108 -3.98 -6.55 2.66
CA ALA A 108 -4.59 -7.86 2.84
C ALA A 108 -4.30 -8.44 4.24
N LEU A 109 -3.12 -8.15 4.79
CA LEU A 109 -2.77 -8.56 6.14
C LEU A 109 -3.59 -7.80 7.20
N MET A 110 -3.71 -6.48 7.10
CA MET A 110 -4.54 -5.68 8.02
C MET A 110 -5.98 -6.19 8.09
N LEU A 111 -6.58 -6.39 6.91
CA LEU A 111 -7.99 -6.72 6.77
C LEU A 111 -8.30 -8.13 7.30
N SER A 112 -7.36 -9.07 7.23
CA SER A 112 -7.54 -10.45 7.68
C SER A 112 -7.18 -10.70 9.15
N GLN A 113 -6.43 -9.79 9.77
CA GLN A 113 -5.89 -10.01 11.11
C GLN A 113 -6.90 -9.64 12.20
N THR A 114 -7.07 -10.51 13.19
CA THR A 114 -7.76 -10.12 14.44
C THR A 114 -7.00 -9.04 15.20
N VAL A 115 -7.65 -7.95 15.58
CA VAL A 115 -7.08 -6.88 16.40
C VAL A 115 -7.73 -6.86 17.77
N ALA A 116 -6.91 -6.72 18.82
CA ALA A 116 -7.39 -6.56 20.20
C ALA A 116 -7.81 -5.11 20.51
N ASP A 117 -7.39 -4.17 19.67
CA ASP A 117 -7.73 -2.76 19.81
C ASP A 117 -9.17 -2.51 19.35
N SER A 118 -10.00 -2.01 20.26
CA SER A 118 -11.40 -1.67 20.02
C SER A 118 -11.56 -0.69 18.86
N LYS A 119 -10.59 0.22 18.66
CA LYS A 119 -10.63 1.22 17.58
C LYS A 119 -10.54 0.61 16.20
N ASN A 120 -9.86 -0.54 16.07
CA ASN A 120 -9.63 -1.21 14.78
C ASN A 120 -10.48 -2.46 14.57
N SER A 121 -11.36 -2.80 15.53
CA SER A 121 -12.24 -3.97 15.45
C SER A 121 -13.19 -3.95 14.25
N LEU A 122 -13.51 -2.76 13.72
CA LEU A 122 -14.38 -2.62 12.56
C LEU A 122 -13.71 -2.96 11.24
N VAL A 123 -12.37 -2.90 11.16
CA VAL A 123 -11.61 -3.00 9.90
C VAL A 123 -10.76 -4.26 9.81
N SER A 124 -11.17 -5.31 10.53
CA SER A 124 -10.45 -6.56 10.74
C SER A 124 -11.32 -7.80 10.54
N ASP A 125 -10.70 -8.98 10.66
CA ASP A 125 -11.37 -10.29 10.65
C ASP A 125 -12.21 -10.56 9.40
N ALA A 126 -11.80 -10.00 8.25
CA ALA A 126 -12.39 -10.29 6.96
C ALA A 126 -11.82 -11.57 6.32
N THR A 127 -12.61 -12.20 5.45
CA THR A 127 -12.15 -13.24 4.53
C THR A 127 -11.49 -12.59 3.33
N VAL A 128 -10.16 -12.59 3.27
CA VAL A 128 -9.41 -11.84 2.24
C VAL A 128 -8.92 -12.73 1.09
N THR A 129 -9.29 -12.38 -0.14
CA THR A 129 -8.71 -12.95 -1.37
C THR A 129 -7.75 -11.96 -2.04
N ILE A 130 -6.53 -12.39 -2.31
CA ILE A 130 -5.53 -11.58 -3.04
C ILE A 130 -5.52 -11.97 -4.52
N CYS A 131 -5.83 -11.03 -5.40
CA CYS A 131 -5.64 -11.16 -6.83
C CYS A 131 -4.35 -10.45 -7.28
N HIS A 132 -3.69 -10.94 -8.33
CA HIS A 132 -2.49 -10.33 -8.90
C HIS A 132 -2.49 -10.40 -10.43
N ARG A 133 -1.40 -9.93 -11.05
CA ARG A 133 -1.29 -9.83 -12.51
C ARG A 133 -1.49 -11.16 -13.28
N ASP A 134 -1.27 -12.29 -12.60
CA ASP A 134 -1.39 -13.63 -13.19
C ASP A 134 -2.73 -14.30 -12.81
N THR A 135 -3.57 -13.65 -12.00
CA THR A 135 -4.92 -14.13 -11.73
C THR A 135 -5.74 -14.09 -13.03
N HIS A 136 -6.24 -15.25 -13.44
CA HIS A 136 -7.07 -15.36 -14.64
C HIS A 136 -8.29 -14.42 -14.55
N ILE A 137 -8.64 -13.76 -15.66
CA ILE A 137 -9.69 -12.72 -15.69
C ILE A 137 -11.05 -13.24 -15.22
N ASN A 138 -11.39 -14.49 -15.53
CA ASN A 138 -12.64 -15.11 -15.05
C ASN A 138 -12.65 -15.26 -13.53
N ASN A 139 -11.52 -15.61 -12.92
CA ASN A 139 -11.40 -15.73 -11.47
C ASN A 139 -11.44 -14.36 -10.81
N LEU A 140 -10.70 -13.38 -11.35
CA LEU A 140 -10.75 -12.00 -10.86
C LEU A 140 -12.19 -11.46 -10.87
N THR A 141 -12.92 -11.69 -11.97
CA THR A 141 -14.33 -11.29 -12.11
C THR A 141 -15.21 -12.01 -11.09
N TRP A 142 -15.01 -13.32 -10.90
CA TRP A 142 -15.77 -14.09 -9.92
C TRP A 142 -15.55 -13.56 -8.50
N TYR A 143 -14.30 -13.37 -8.09
CA TYR A 143 -13.98 -12.85 -6.75
C TYR A 143 -14.58 -11.46 -6.54
N CYS A 144 -14.40 -10.53 -7.49
CA CYS A 144 -14.96 -9.18 -7.35
C CYS A 144 -16.50 -9.19 -7.23
N LYS A 145 -17.18 -10.08 -7.99
CA LYS A 145 -18.64 -10.18 -7.95
C LYS A 145 -19.21 -10.71 -6.63
N HIS A 146 -18.42 -11.41 -5.84
CA HIS A 146 -18.87 -11.96 -4.56
C HIS A 146 -18.40 -11.13 -3.36
N ALA A 147 -17.34 -10.33 -3.54
CA ALA A 147 -16.78 -9.48 -2.49
C ALA A 147 -17.76 -8.42 -1.98
N ASP A 148 -17.85 -8.27 -0.65
CA ASP A 148 -18.42 -7.10 0.01
C ASP A 148 -17.55 -5.86 -0.19
N ILE A 149 -16.23 -6.05 -0.28
CA ILE A 149 -15.27 -4.96 -0.42
C ILE A 149 -14.25 -5.29 -1.50
N ILE A 150 -14.02 -4.36 -2.42
CA ILE A 150 -12.98 -4.46 -3.45
C ILE A 150 -11.96 -3.35 -3.21
N VAL A 151 -10.71 -3.73 -2.99
CA VAL A 151 -9.58 -2.79 -2.87
C VAL A 151 -8.66 -2.96 -4.07
N SER A 152 -8.64 -1.98 -4.97
CA SER A 152 -7.74 -1.97 -6.13
C SER A 152 -6.44 -1.25 -5.80
N ALA A 153 -5.35 -2.00 -5.62
CA ALA A 153 -4.01 -1.50 -5.33
C ALA A 153 -3.06 -1.62 -6.53
N VAL A 154 -3.58 -1.39 -7.74
CA VAL A 154 -2.83 -1.48 -9.00
C VAL A 154 -3.07 -0.27 -9.89
N GLY A 155 -2.00 0.27 -10.48
CA GLY A 155 -2.06 1.36 -11.44
C GLY A 155 -2.53 0.92 -12.84
N ARG A 156 -3.63 0.16 -12.94
CA ARG A 156 -4.19 -0.30 -14.22
C ARG A 156 -5.57 0.32 -14.43
N PRO A 157 -5.69 1.39 -15.24
CA PRO A 157 -6.97 2.00 -15.54
C PRO A 157 -8.01 0.99 -16.01
N LYS A 158 -9.25 1.14 -15.52
CA LYS A 158 -10.41 0.37 -15.97
C LYS A 158 -10.28 -1.15 -15.76
N LEU A 159 -9.40 -1.60 -14.85
CA LEU A 159 -9.27 -3.03 -14.53
C LEU A 159 -10.56 -3.55 -13.87
N VAL A 160 -11.04 -2.85 -12.85
CA VAL A 160 -12.33 -3.14 -12.21
C VAL A 160 -13.42 -2.40 -12.98
N THR A 161 -14.45 -3.11 -13.42
CA THR A 161 -15.58 -2.54 -14.18
C THR A 161 -16.88 -2.70 -13.39
N HIS A 162 -17.91 -1.92 -13.73
CA HIS A 162 -19.24 -2.02 -13.09
C HIS A 162 -19.82 -3.45 -13.11
N ARG A 163 -19.48 -4.27 -14.12
CA ARG A 163 -19.97 -5.65 -14.23
C ARG A 163 -19.31 -6.61 -13.25
N MET A 164 -18.22 -6.20 -12.62
CA MET A 164 -17.46 -6.99 -11.65
C MET A 164 -17.86 -6.66 -10.22
N ILE A 165 -18.68 -5.63 -9.99
CA ILE A 165 -19.02 -5.12 -8.67
C ILE A 165 -20.45 -5.56 -8.35
N LYS A 166 -20.67 -6.17 -7.19
CA LYS A 166 -22.03 -6.47 -6.72
C LYS A 166 -22.71 -5.21 -6.17
N GLU A 167 -24.03 -5.19 -6.18
CA GLU A 167 -24.80 -4.12 -5.56
C GLU A 167 -24.47 -4.01 -4.06
N GLY A 168 -24.29 -2.78 -3.57
CA GLY A 168 -23.93 -2.51 -2.18
C GLY A 168 -22.47 -2.75 -1.80
N ALA A 169 -21.59 -3.19 -2.72
CA ALA A 169 -20.18 -3.37 -2.40
C ALA A 169 -19.45 -2.04 -2.19
N ILE A 170 -18.54 -2.02 -1.20
CA ILE A 170 -17.58 -0.93 -1.00
C ILE A 170 -16.43 -1.11 -2.01
N VAL A 171 -16.07 -0.03 -2.71
CA VAL A 171 -14.94 -0.03 -3.65
C VAL A 171 -13.94 1.05 -3.26
N ILE A 172 -12.70 0.64 -3.00
CA ILE A 172 -11.59 1.53 -2.67
C ILE A 172 -10.54 1.42 -3.78
N ASP A 173 -10.38 2.47 -4.58
CA ASP A 173 -9.35 2.53 -5.62
C ASP A 173 -8.13 3.30 -5.13
N VAL A 174 -7.07 2.56 -4.86
CA VAL A 174 -5.76 3.05 -4.42
C VAL A 174 -4.83 3.25 -5.63
N GLY A 175 -5.23 2.77 -6.82
CA GLY A 175 -4.40 2.74 -8.01
C GLY A 175 -4.15 4.13 -8.61
N ILE A 176 -2.90 4.57 -8.58
CA ILE A 176 -2.47 5.74 -9.35
C ILE A 176 -1.77 5.27 -10.62
N SER A 177 -2.16 5.82 -11.77
CA SER A 177 -1.53 5.53 -13.06
C SER A 177 -1.22 6.83 -13.81
N LYS A 178 -0.08 6.87 -14.49
CA LYS A 178 0.24 7.99 -15.39
C LYS A 178 -0.63 7.84 -16.63
N SER A 179 -1.67 8.66 -16.76
CA SER A 179 -2.34 8.83 -18.05
C SER A 179 -1.35 9.46 -19.02
N ARG A 180 -1.17 8.90 -20.22
CA ARG A 180 -0.63 9.70 -21.33
C ARG A 180 -1.61 10.86 -21.54
N THR A 181 -1.25 12.06 -21.11
CA THR A 181 -2.01 13.26 -21.44
C THR A 181 -2.10 13.32 -22.96
N TYR A 182 -3.33 13.39 -23.47
CA TYR A 182 -3.60 13.49 -24.90
C TYR A 182 -2.88 14.69 -25.52
N SER A 183 -2.14 14.46 -26.61
CA SER A 183 -1.43 15.46 -27.41
C SER A 183 -2.36 16.35 -28.25
N TYR A 184 -3.49 16.82 -27.69
CA TYR A 184 -4.42 17.71 -28.39
C TYR A 184 -4.13 19.20 -28.21
N LEU A 185 -3.07 19.59 -27.47
CA LEU A 185 -2.72 21.00 -27.23
C LEU A 185 -1.50 21.51 -28.01
N THR A 186 -1.04 20.80 -29.06
CA THR A 186 0.02 21.29 -29.96
C THR A 186 -0.35 21.11 -31.43
N LYS A 187 -1.52 21.59 -31.81
CA LYS A 187 -1.80 22.01 -33.20
C LYS A 187 -2.41 23.40 -33.16
N ASN A 188 -1.55 24.40 -33.12
CA ASN A 188 -1.78 25.72 -33.69
C ASN A 188 -0.58 26.00 -34.59
#